data_AF-A0A6V7MD43-F1
#
_entry.id   AF-A0A6V7MD43-F1
#
_cell.length_a   1.000
_cell.length_b   1.000
_cell.length_c   1.000
_cell.angle_alpha   90.00
_cell.angle_beta   90.00
_cell.angle_gamma   90.00
#
_symmetry.space_group_name_H-M   'P 1'
#
loop_
_entity.id
_entity.type
_entity.pdbx_description
1 polymer ?
#
loop_
_entity_poly.entity_id
_entity_poly.type
_entity_poly.pdbx_seq_one_letter_code
_entity_poly.pdbx_strand_id
1 'polypeptide(L)' 'MVEPQVYEQHLAKSISQAENNAGKNAFHCKTPNCPGWCIYDDNANNFLCPVCDLTNCLTCR' A
#
# COMPACT_ATOMS: atom_id res chain seq x y z
N MET A 1 -9.60 -4.22 -25.36
CA MET A 1 -9.68 -4.50 -23.91
C MET A 1 -8.48 -5.35 -23.58
N VAL A 2 -7.75 -5.05 -22.51
CA VAL A 2 -6.57 -5.82 -22.10
C VAL A 2 -7.06 -7.12 -21.43
N GLU A 3 -6.37 -8.23 -21.67
CA GLU A 3 -6.68 -9.50 -21.01
C GLU A 3 -6.46 -9.40 -19.49
N PRO A 4 -7.28 -10.05 -18.65
CA PRO A 4 -7.23 -9.92 -17.19
C PRO A 4 -5.83 -10.17 -16.60
N GLN A 5 -5.14 -11.21 -17.09
CA GLN A 5 -3.79 -11.57 -16.64
C GLN A 5 -2.75 -10.48 -16.95
N VAL A 6 -2.88 -9.81 -18.10
CA VAL A 6 -1.99 -8.72 -18.51
C VAL A 6 -2.29 -7.48 -17.65
N TYR A 7 -3.56 -7.19 -17.37
CA TYR A 7 -3.95 -6.12 -16.46
C TYR A 7 -3.38 -6.32 -15.05
N GLU A 8 -3.47 -7.53 -14.50
CA GLU A 8 -2.90 -7.86 -13.20
C GLU A 8 -1.37 -7.69 -13.17
N GLN A 9 -0.68 -8.09 -14.23
CA GLN A 9 0.78 -7.88 -14.35
C GLN A 9 1.15 -6.39 -14.39
N HIS A 10 0.38 -5.58 -15.13
CA HIS A 10 0.60 -4.13 -15.16
C HIS A 10 0.32 -3.50 -13.79
N LEU A 11 -0.75 -3.92 -13.12
CA LEU A 11 -1.10 -3.44 -11.78
C LEU A 11 0.01 -3.73 -10.78
N ALA A 12 0.52 -4.97 -10.74
CA ALA A 12 1.62 -5.35 -9.86
C ALA A 12 2.88 -4.51 -10.13
N LYS A 13 3.25 -4.32 -11.40
CA LYS A 13 4.39 -3.47 -11.79
C LYS A 13 4.24 -2.03 -11.34
N SER A 14 3.05 -1.44 -11.50
CA SER A 14 2.77 -0.07 -11.09
C SER A 14 2.84 0.11 -9.57
N ILE A 15 2.34 -0.84 -8.79
CA ILE A 15 2.45 -0.82 -7.32
C ILE A 15 3.93 -0.87 -6.91
N SER A 16 4.69 -1.85 -7.42
CA SER A 16 6.12 -1.97 -7.10
C SER A 16 6.92 -0.72 -7.48
N GLN A 17 6.60 -0.08 -8.60
CA GLN A 17 7.26 1.17 -8.99
C GLN A 17 6.93 2.31 -8.02
N ALA A 18 5.67 2.42 -7.59
CA ALA A 18 5.25 3.44 -6.63
C ALA A 18 5.90 3.23 -5.24
N GLU A 19 5.99 1.98 -4.79
CA GLU A 19 6.70 1.62 -3.54
C GLU A 19 8.18 1.97 -3.60
N ASN A 20 8.86 1.64 -4.70
CA ASN A 20 10.27 1.99 -4.90
C ASN A 20 10.49 3.52 -4.91
N ASN A 21 9.58 4.27 -5.53
CA ASN A 21 9.65 5.73 -5.56
C ASN A 21 9.38 6.36 -4.18
N ALA A 22 8.48 5.77 -3.38
CA ALA A 22 8.18 6.22 -2.03
C ALA A 22 9.28 5.87 -1.01
N GLY A 23 10.04 4.79 -1.25
CA GLY A 23 11.13 4.39 -0.39
C GLY A 23 10.65 4.11 1.05
N LYS A 24 11.19 4.84 2.03
CA LYS A 24 10.87 4.66 3.46
C LYS A 24 9.45 5.12 3.83
N ASN A 25 8.83 5.89 2.96
CA ASN A 25 7.52 6.49 3.16
C ASN A 25 6.40 5.57 2.70
N ALA A 26 6.69 4.35 2.23
CA ALA A 26 5.68 3.33 1.98
C ALA A 26 5.40 2.50 3.25
N PHE A 27 4.13 2.25 3.55
CA PHE A 27 3.68 1.42 4.66
C PHE A 27 2.64 0.41 4.19
N HIS A 28 2.81 -0.85 4.57
CA HIS A 28 1.83 -1.89 4.35
C HIS A 28 0.95 -2.08 5.58
N CYS A 29 -0.34 -2.26 5.36
CA CYS A 29 -1.28 -2.59 6.40
C CYS A 29 -0.79 -3.83 7.19
N LYS A 30 -0.84 -3.74 8.53
CA LYS A 30 -0.40 -4.84 9.41
C LYS A 30 -1.43 -5.98 9.49
N THR A 31 -2.64 -5.79 8.96
CA THR A 31 -3.69 -6.82 8.95
C THR A 31 -3.26 -8.01 8.07
N PRO A 32 -3.27 -9.24 8.61
CA PRO A 32 -2.94 -10.43 7.82
C PRO A 32 -3.79 -10.54 6.56
N ASN A 33 -3.17 -10.89 5.43
CA ASN A 33 -3.82 -11.03 4.11
C ASN A 33 -4.46 -9.75 3.56
N CYS A 34 -4.08 -8.57 4.05
CA CYS A 34 -4.54 -7.30 3.51
C CYS A 34 -3.52 -6.72 2.53
N PRO A 35 -3.86 -6.55 1.22
CA PRO A 35 -2.97 -5.91 0.25
C PRO A 35 -2.90 -4.38 0.39
N GLY A 36 -3.62 -3.81 1.36
CA GLY A 36 -3.65 -2.38 1.60
C GLY A 36 -2.27 -1.83 1.93
N TRP A 37 -1.91 -0.72 1.29
CA TRP A 37 -0.68 0.02 1.51
C TRP A 37 -0.95 1.50 1.32
N CYS A 38 -0.07 2.34 1.84
CA CYS A 38 -0.12 3.78 1.65
C CYS A 38 1.29 4.37 1.56
N ILE A 39 1.37 5.56 0.99
CA ILE A 39 2.53 6.45 1.12
C ILE A 39 2.17 7.49 2.18
N TYR A 40 3.02 7.67 3.17
CA TYR A 40 2.82 8.59 4.28
C TYR A 40 3.96 9.59 4.39
N ASP A 41 3.65 10.79 4.86
CA ASP A 41 4.63 11.80 5.24
C ASP A 41 4.96 11.66 6.74
N ASP A 42 6.11 12.15 7.19
CA ASP A 42 6.57 12.02 8.59
C ASP A 42 5.60 12.62 9.63
N ASN A 43 4.66 13.45 9.19
CA ASN A 43 3.63 14.06 10.02
C ASN A 43 2.40 13.16 10.25
N ALA A 44 2.27 12.03 9.56
CA ALA A 44 1.15 11.11 9.69
C ALA A 44 1.48 9.96 10.64
N ASN A 45 0.62 9.74 11.64
CA ASN A 45 0.78 8.64 12.60
C ASN A 45 -0.25 7.51 12.43
N ASN A 46 -1.41 7.83 11.85
CA ASN A 46 -2.54 6.92 11.73
C ASN A 46 -2.95 6.81 10.27
N PHE A 47 -3.24 5.59 9.84
CA PHE A 47 -3.69 5.29 8.48
C PHE A 47 -4.94 4.41 8.55
N LEU A 48 -6.07 4.90 8.04
CA LEU A 48 -7.25 4.07 7.83
C LEU A 48 -7.07 3.28 6.54
N CYS A 49 -6.97 1.96 6.64
CA CYS A 49 -6.78 1.11 5.48
C CYS A 49 -8.07 1.04 4.65
N PRO A 50 -8.07 1.45 3.37
CA PRO A 50 -9.28 1.45 2.54
C PRO A 50 -9.70 0.04 2.09
N VAL A 51 -8.93 -1.00 2.42
CA VAL A 51 -9.21 -2.40 2.04
C VAL A 51 -9.92 -3.16 3.15
N CYS A 52 -9.51 -2.93 4.40
CA CYS A 52 -10.04 -3.64 5.57
C CYS A 52 -10.71 -2.73 6.60
N ASP A 53 -10.75 -1.42 6.34
CA ASP A 53 -11.31 -0.37 7.22
C ASP A 53 -10.70 -0.32 8.64
N LEU A 54 -9.52 -0.92 8.81
CA LEU A 54 -8.78 -0.89 10.07
C LEU A 54 -7.81 0.28 10.13
N THR A 55 -7.77 0.94 11.28
CA THR A 55 -6.80 2.00 11.56
C THR A 55 -5.48 1.38 11.97
N ASN A 56 -4.43 1.65 11.19
CA ASN A 56 -3.05 1.25 11.45
C ASN A 56 -2.29 2.40 12.09
N CYS A 57 -1.37 2.09 12.99
CA CYS A 57 -0.39 3.04 13.50
C CYS A 57 0.91 2.89 12.67
N LEU A 58 1.32 3.97 12.02
CA LEU A 58 2.45 4.01 11.10
C LEU A 58 3.80 3.94 11.84
N THR A 59 3.87 4.54 13.02
CA THR A 59 5.12 4.64 13.81
C THR A 59 5.22 3.63 14.96
N CYS A 60 4.12 2.97 15.30
CA CYS A 60 4.11 1.95 16.34
C CYS A 60 4.90 0.73 15.86
N ARG A 61 5.86 0.25 16.68
CA ARG A 61 6.58 -0.99 16.42
C ARG A 61 5.66 -2.19 16.68
#